data_AF-A0A445B3W5-F1
#
_entry.id   AF-A0A445B3W5-F1
#
_cell.length_a   1.000
_cell.length_b   1.000
_cell.length_c   1.000
_cell.angle_alpha   90.00
_cell.angle_beta   90.00
_cell.angle_gamma   90.00
#
_symmetry.space_group_name_H-M   'P 1'
#
loop_
_entity.id
_entity.type
_entity.pdbx_description
1 polymer ?
#
loop_
_entity_poly.entity_id
_entity_poly.type
_entity_poly.pdbx_seq_one_letter_code
_entity_poly.pdbx_strand_id
1 'polypeptide(L)' 'MDTRSMHHLVLKRWSSSKSYVLIGKWNQDFVRRRDLKKGDEIGFHWDPYNCAFNFCVLTRASSSSST' A
#
# COMPACT_ATOMS: atom_id res chain seq x y z
N MET A 1 -7.20 -10.26 8.03
CA MET A 1 -7.54 -11.33 7.07
C MET A 1 -7.02 -10.98 5.68
N ASP A 2 -6.15 -11.81 5.11
CA ASP A 2 -5.77 -11.71 3.70
C ASP A 2 -6.82 -12.43 2.86
N THR A 3 -7.47 -11.70 1.95
CA THR A 3 -8.54 -12.26 1.11
C THR A 3 -8.08 -12.64 -0.28
N ARG A 4 -6.78 -12.49 -0.59
CA ARG A 4 -6.22 -12.67 -1.94
C ARG A 4 -7.04 -11.99 -3.04
N SER A 5 -7.73 -10.90 -2.70
CA SER A 5 -8.59 -10.18 -3.62
C SER A 5 -7.75 -9.25 -4.48
N MET A 6 -7.95 -9.29 -5.80
CA MET A 6 -7.32 -8.34 -6.71
C MET A 6 -8.08 -7.01 -6.66
N HIS A 7 -7.33 -5.92 -6.51
CA HIS A 7 -7.86 -4.57 -6.48
C HIS A 7 -7.17 -3.74 -7.56
N HIS A 8 -7.95 -3.05 -8.38
CA HIS A 8 -7.41 -2.14 -9.39
C HIS A 8 -6.99 -0.83 -8.74
N LEU A 9 -5.72 -0.46 -8.90
CA LEU A 9 -5.15 0.80 -8.46
C LEU A 9 -4.89 1.70 -9.68
N VAL A 10 -4.92 3.01 -9.46
CA VAL A 10 -4.55 3.98 -10.49
C VAL A 10 -3.16 4.52 -10.15
N LEU A 11 -2.18 4.24 -11.00
CA LEU A 11 -0.87 4.87 -10.93
C LEU A 11 -0.92 6.20 -11.70
N LYS A 12 -0.91 7.32 -10.99
CA LYS A 12 -0.92 8.65 -11.59
C LYS A 12 0.46 9.29 -11.47
N ARG A 13 0.99 9.79 -12.59
CA ARG A 13 2.17 10.65 -12.59
C ARG A 13 1.75 12.10 -12.36
N TRP A 14 2.31 12.74 -11.35
CA TRP A 14 2.15 14.18 -11.15
C TRP A 14 3.26 14.91 -11.91
N SER A 15 2.87 15.69 -12.92
CA SER A 15 3.81 16.39 -13.80
C SER A 15 4.63 17.44 -13.06
N SER A 16 4.05 18.11 -12.06
CA SER A 16 4.69 19.16 -11.27
C SER A 16 5.87 18.66 -10.45
N SER A 17 5.79 17.46 -9.88
CA SER A 17 6.82 16.91 -8.98
C SER A 17 7.62 15.75 -9.58
N LYS A 18 7.31 15.34 -10.82
CA LYS A 18 7.83 14.11 -11.47
C LYS A 18 7.68 12.86 -10.59
N SER A 19 6.69 12.85 -9.69
CA SER A 19 6.43 11.74 -8.78
C SER A 19 5.29 10.86 -9.29
N TYR A 20 5.29 9.61 -8.86
CA TYR A 20 4.22 8.67 -9.10
C TYR A 20 3.44 8.45 -7.80
N VAL A 21 2.12 8.49 -7.90
CA VAL A 21 1.23 8.27 -6.76
C VAL A 21 0.23 7.17 -7.10
N LEU A 22 0.03 6.27 -6.14
CA LEU A 22 -1.05 5.28 -6.18
C LEU A 22 -2.32 5.92 -5.60
N ILE A 23 -3.36 6.03 -6.42
CA ILE A 23 -4.64 6.65 -6.06
C ILE A 23 -5.82 5.72 -6.35
N GLY A 24 -7.04 6.20 -6.06
CA GLY A 24 -8.27 5.44 -6.23
C GLY A 24 -8.51 4.49 -5.05
N LYS A 25 -8.59 3.19 -5.31
CA LYS A 25 -8.88 2.16 -4.31
C LYS A 25 -7.76 1.94 -3.28
N TRP A 26 -6.59 2.58 -3.44
CA TRP A 26 -5.49 2.50 -2.49
C TRP A 26 -5.92 2.79 -1.05
N ASN A 27 -6.60 3.91 -0.82
CA ASN A 27 -6.99 4.29 0.54
C ASN A 27 -8.08 3.37 1.11
N GLN A 28 -9.13 3.09 0.33
CA GLN A 28 -10.28 2.30 0.79
C GLN A 28 -9.91 0.82 0.98
N ASP A 29 -9.29 0.20 -0.02
CA ASP A 29 -9.13 -1.26 -0.06
C ASP A 29 -7.82 -1.72 0.59
N PHE A 30 -6.80 -0.87 0.64
CA PHE A 30 -5.52 -1.22 1.26
C PHE A 30 -5.33 -0.53 2.60
N VAL A 31 -5.32 0.81 2.65
CA VAL A 31 -5.02 1.57 3.89
C VAL A 31 -6.04 1.29 4.99
N ARG A 32 -7.33 1.50 4.72
CA ARG A 32 -8.39 1.28 5.73
C ARG A 32 -8.54 -0.19 6.10
N ARG A 33 -8.48 -1.09 5.12
CA ARG A 33 -8.62 -2.54 5.33
C ARG A 33 -7.49 -3.13 6.19
N ARG A 34 -6.27 -2.59 6.05
CA ARG A 34 -5.10 -3.03 6.83
C ARG A 34 -4.88 -2.22 8.10
N ASP A 35 -5.73 -1.22 8.37
CA ASP A 35 -5.55 -0.26 9.47
C ASP A 35 -4.12 0.31 9.46
N LEU A 36 -3.67 0.78 8.29
CA LEU A 36 -2.34 1.35 8.13
C LEU A 36 -2.25 2.71 8.81
N LYS A 37 -1.21 2.89 9.62
CA LYS A 37 -0.95 4.12 10.37
C LYS A 37 0.30 4.81 9.86
N LYS A 38 0.43 6.10 10.17
CA LYS A 38 1.66 6.85 9.87
C LYS A 38 2.84 6.15 10.57
N GLY A 39 3.89 5.86 9.81
CA GLY A 39 5.06 5.14 10.28
C GLY A 39 5.05 3.63 9.99
N ASP A 40 3.93 3.06 9.53
CA ASP A 40 3.91 1.71 9.01
C ASP A 40 4.69 1.65 7.69
N GLU A 41 5.52 0.61 7.52
CA GLU A 41 6.29 0.37 6.32
C GLU A 41 5.57 -0.64 5.43
N ILE A 42 5.46 -0.31 4.15
CA ILE A 42 4.77 -1.12 3.15
C ILE A 42 5.76 -1.54 2.09
N GLY A 43 5.85 -2.84 1.86
CA GLY A 43 6.59 -3.43 0.76
C GLY A 43 5.67 -3.71 -0.41
N PHE A 44 6.20 -3.61 -1.62
CA PHE A 44 5.54 -4.13 -2.80
C PHE A 44 6.53 -4.79 -3.74
N HIS A 45 6.07 -5.83 -4.44
CA HIS A 45 6.85 -6.47 -5.48
C HIS A 45 5.98 -6.77 -6.69
N TRP A 46 6.61 -6.84 -7.85
CA TRP A 46 5.97 -7.31 -9.07
C TRP A 46 5.90 -8.85 -9.06
N ASP A 47 4.73 -9.40 -9.31
CA ASP A 47 4.53 -10.82 -9.56
C ASP A 47 4.34 -11.03 -11.07
N PRO A 48 5.33 -11.60 -11.76
CA PRO A 48 5.27 -11.80 -13.21
C PRO A 48 4.26 -12.87 -13.62
N TYR A 49 3.87 -13.79 -12.73
CA TYR A 49 2.92 -14.86 -13.06
C TYR A 49 1.48 -14.36 -13.08
N ASN A 50 1.14 -13.51 -12.11
CA ASN A 50 -0.19 -12.91 -12.01
C ASN A 50 -0.28 -11.54 -12.69
N CYS A 51 0.83 -11.05 -13.26
CA CYS A 51 0.96 -9.71 -13.83
C CYS A 51 0.42 -8.62 -12.89
N ALA A 52 0.75 -8.72 -11.59
CA ALA A 52 0.16 -7.90 -10.55
C ALA A 52 1.20 -7.43 -9.53
N PHE A 53 0.89 -6.32 -8.85
CA PHE A 53 1.65 -5.88 -7.69
C PHE A 53 1.08 -6.50 -6.42
N ASN A 54 1.92 -7.23 -5.70
CA ASN A 54 1.61 -7.71 -4.37
C ASN A 54 2.08 -6.69 -3.35
N PHE A 55 1.19 -6.31 -2.44
CA PHE A 55 1.47 -5.37 -1.36
C PHE A 55 1.43 -6.09 -0.03
N CYS A 56 2.39 -5.79 0.85
CA CYS A 56 2.45 -6.32 2.20
C CYS A 56 2.86 -5.22 3.19
N VAL A 57 2.44 -5.37 4.44
CA VAL A 57 2.93 -4.53 5.53
C VAL A 57 4.17 -5.22 6.09
N LEU A 58 5.32 -4.58 6.00
CA LEU A 58 6.60 -5.13 6.43
C LEU A 58 6.80 -4.92 7.93
N THR A 59 6.64 -3.67 8.36
CA THR A 59 6.87 -3.25 9.74
C THR A 59 5.68 -2.40 10.16
N ARG A 60 5.14 -2.67 11.34
CA ARG A 60 4.20 -1.76 11.98
C ARG A 60 4.98 -0.72 12.77
N ALA A 61 4.54 0.53 12.74
CA ALA A 61 5.06 1.54 13.64
C ALA A 61 5.00 0.97 15.06
N SER A 62 6.16 0.80 15.68
CA SER A 62 6.20 0.46 17.10
C SER A 62 5.42 1.56 17.80
N SER A 63 4.35 1.20 18.50
CA SER A 63 3.83 2.06 19.54
C SER A 63 4.95 2.14 20.55
N SER A 64 5.85 3.11 20.40
CA SER A 64 6.72 3.55 21.47
C SER A 64 5.78 4.06 22.54
N SER A 65 5.32 3.13 23.39
CA SER A 65 4.84 3.37 24.72
C SER A 65 6.04 3.88 25.51
N SER A 66 6.42 5.13 25.24
CA SER A 66 7.18 5.92 26.19
C SER A 66 6.22 6.21 27.33
N THR A 67 6.22 5.33 28.33
CA THR A 67 5.74 5.64 29.69
C THR A 67 6.88 6.30 30.43
#